data_AF-A0A5N4CUN2-F1
#
_entry.id   AF-A0A5N4CUN2-F1
#
_cell.length_a   1.000
_cell.length_b   1.000
_cell.length_c   1.000
_cell.angle_alpha   90.00
_cell.angle_beta   90.00
_cell.angle_gamma   90.00
#
_symmetry.space_group_name_H-M   'P 1'
#
loop_
_entity.id
_entity.type
_entity.pdbx_description
1 polymer ?
#
loop_
_entity_poly.entity_id
_entity_poly.type
_entity_poly.pdbx_seq_one_letter_code
_entity_poly.pdbx_strand_id
1 'polypeptide(L)'
;MRIAEFPLNPMFAKMLLESGNFGCSQEILSIAAMMQIQNVFVVPSNQKSQAIRVHRKFAVEEGDHLTMLNVYEAFIKHSKSSQWCQEHFLNHKGLVRAAAVREQLKKLLVKFQVPKKSSEGDPDPVLRCIVSGFFANAARFHSTGAYRTIRDDHELHIHPASVLYAEKPPRWVIYNEVIQTSKYYMRDVTAIESAWLLELAPHFYQQGTHLSLKAKRAKVQDQ
;
A
#
# COMPACT_ATOMS: atom_id res chain seq x y z
N MET A 1 7.07 -22.51 7.23
CA MET A 1 7.16 -22.43 5.74
C MET A 1 5.86 -21.97 5.06
N ARG A 2 4.97 -21.16 5.69
CA ARG A 2 3.72 -20.71 5.02
C ARG A 2 3.93 -19.61 3.98
N ILE A 3 4.88 -18.69 4.23
CA ILE A 3 5.18 -17.55 3.35
C ILE A 3 5.68 -18.00 1.96
N ALA A 4 6.52 -19.03 1.90
CA ALA A 4 7.15 -19.51 0.67
C ALA A 4 6.16 -20.18 -0.31
N GLU A 5 4.97 -20.53 0.14
CA GLU A 5 3.94 -21.14 -0.70
C GLU A 5 3.08 -20.11 -1.46
N PHE A 6 3.17 -18.83 -1.12
CA PHE A 6 2.47 -17.77 -1.86
C PHE A 6 3.25 -17.41 -3.13
N PRO A 7 2.56 -17.25 -4.29
CA PRO A 7 3.19 -16.79 -5.53
C PRO A 7 3.34 -15.26 -5.56
N LEU A 8 3.71 -14.65 -4.42
CA LEU A 8 3.78 -13.20 -4.21
C LEU A 8 5.09 -12.81 -3.53
N ASN A 9 5.38 -11.51 -3.50
CA ASN A 9 6.43 -10.97 -2.64
C ASN A 9 6.19 -11.37 -1.17
N PRO A 10 7.24 -11.77 -0.41
CA PRO A 10 7.12 -12.13 1.00
C PRO A 10 6.37 -11.13 1.89
N MET A 11 6.43 -9.83 1.61
CA MET A 11 5.70 -8.80 2.36
C MET A 11 4.18 -8.95 2.20
N PHE A 12 3.70 -9.23 0.98
CA PHE A 12 2.28 -9.53 0.75
C PHE A 12 1.86 -10.83 1.42
N ALA A 13 2.71 -11.87 1.39
CA ALA A 13 2.42 -13.12 2.06
C ALA A 13 2.31 -12.96 3.59
N LYS A 14 3.20 -12.17 4.20
CA LYS A 14 3.12 -11.80 5.63
C LYS A 14 1.82 -11.05 5.93
N MET A 15 1.51 -10.01 5.14
CA MET A 15 0.28 -9.22 5.26
C MET A 15 -0.97 -10.10 5.20
N LEU A 16 -1.04 -11.01 4.22
CA LEU A 16 -2.15 -11.94 4.04
C LEU A 16 -2.33 -12.89 5.23
N LEU A 17 -1.23 -13.44 5.76
CA LEU A 17 -1.26 -14.36 6.89
C LEU A 17 -1.71 -13.68 8.19
N GLU A 18 -1.29 -12.44 8.43
CA GLU A 18 -1.64 -11.68 9.64
C GLU A 18 -3.05 -11.06 9.59
N SER A 19 -3.62 -10.91 8.40
CA SER A 19 -4.90 -10.21 8.20
C SER A 19 -6.07 -10.73 9.03
N GLY A 20 -6.10 -12.03 9.34
CA GLY A 20 -7.13 -12.60 10.21
C GLY A 20 -7.02 -12.19 11.69
N ASN A 21 -5.81 -11.83 12.14
CA ASN A 21 -5.55 -11.32 13.49
C ASN A 21 -6.02 -9.88 13.63
N PHE A 22 -5.82 -9.06 12.58
CA PHE A 22 -6.32 -7.70 12.52
C PHE A 22 -7.83 -7.62 12.27
N GLY A 23 -8.45 -8.67 11.74
CA GLY A 23 -9.88 -8.68 11.44
C GLY A 23 -10.26 -8.17 10.06
N CYS A 24 -9.29 -7.98 9.16
CA CYS A 24 -9.47 -7.34 7.85
C CYS A 24 -9.07 -8.26 6.66
N SER A 25 -9.18 -9.58 6.84
CA SER A 25 -8.74 -10.55 5.84
C SER A 25 -9.41 -10.42 4.47
N GLN A 26 -10.66 -9.93 4.42
CA GLN A 26 -11.39 -9.81 3.15
C GLN A 26 -10.90 -8.63 2.32
N GLU A 27 -10.59 -7.53 2.99
CA GLU A 27 -10.05 -6.28 2.45
C GLU A 27 -8.61 -6.52 1.99
N ILE A 28 -7.78 -7.11 2.87
CA ILE A 28 -6.37 -7.42 2.57
C ILE A 28 -6.24 -8.40 1.41
N LEU A 29 -7.14 -9.38 1.31
CA LEU A 29 -7.19 -10.29 0.17
C LEU A 29 -7.49 -9.56 -1.15
N SER A 30 -8.42 -8.60 -1.14
CA SER A 30 -8.72 -7.76 -2.30
C SER A 30 -7.55 -6.85 -2.67
N ILE A 31 -6.96 -6.17 -1.68
CA ILE A 31 -5.80 -5.28 -1.85
C ILE A 31 -4.61 -6.05 -2.43
N ALA A 32 -4.25 -7.20 -1.84
CA ALA A 32 -3.13 -8.01 -2.32
C ALA A 32 -3.30 -8.43 -3.79
N ALA A 33 -4.53 -8.77 -4.20
CA ALA A 33 -4.84 -9.12 -5.59
C ALA A 33 -4.76 -7.91 -6.53
N MET A 34 -5.28 -6.75 -6.10
CA MET A 34 -5.25 -5.52 -6.88
C MET A 34 -3.83 -5.00 -7.09
N MET A 35 -2.96 -5.11 -6.08
CA MET A 35 -1.56 -4.69 -6.17
C MET A 35 -0.71 -5.52 -7.15
N GLN A 36 -1.25 -6.64 -7.67
CA GLN A 36 -0.60 -7.41 -8.74
C GLN A 36 -0.97 -6.89 -10.15
N ILE A 37 -1.90 -5.94 -10.26
CA ILE A 37 -2.40 -5.44 -11.53
C ILE A 37 -1.77 -4.08 -11.83
N GLN A 38 -1.09 -4.00 -12.95
CA GLN A 38 -0.58 -2.74 -13.47
C GLN A 38 -1.64 -1.99 -14.27
N ASN A 39 -1.57 -0.66 -14.26
CA ASN A 39 -2.41 0.23 -15.08
C ASN A 39 -3.91 -0.02 -14.88
N VAL A 40 -4.36 -0.10 -13.62
CA VAL A 40 -5.79 -0.20 -13.27
C VAL A 40 -6.56 1.01 -13.78
N PHE A 41 -6.01 2.21 -13.59
CA PHE A 41 -6.54 3.46 -14.10
C PHE A 41 -6.06 3.71 -15.54
N VAL A 42 -7.01 4.01 -16.43
CA VAL A 42 -6.75 4.34 -17.83
C VAL A 42 -6.93 5.83 -18.02
N VAL A 43 -5.98 6.52 -18.65
CA VAL A 43 -6.07 7.96 -18.91
C VAL A 43 -5.93 8.22 -20.40
N PRO A 44 -7.04 8.28 -21.15
CA PRO A 44 -7.01 8.61 -22.58
C PRO A 44 -6.52 10.05 -22.80
N SER A 45 -5.70 10.27 -23.82
CA SER A 45 -5.12 11.58 -24.13
C SER A 45 -6.19 12.66 -24.38
N ASN A 46 -7.31 12.29 -25.02
CA ASN A 46 -8.42 13.19 -25.34
C ASN A 46 -9.38 13.46 -24.17
N GLN A 47 -9.31 12.69 -23.07
CA GLN A 47 -10.26 12.75 -21.95
C GLN A 47 -9.55 12.81 -20.60
N LYS A 48 -8.31 13.31 -20.57
CA LYS A 48 -7.45 13.31 -19.38
C LYS A 48 -8.11 13.95 -18.15
N SER A 49 -8.73 15.12 -18.31
CA SER A 49 -9.39 15.83 -17.19
C SER A 49 -10.60 15.07 -16.65
N GLN A 50 -11.40 14.47 -17.54
CA GLN A 50 -12.55 13.66 -17.16
C GLN A 50 -12.12 12.38 -16.44
N ALA A 51 -11.12 11.67 -16.96
CA ALA A 51 -10.58 10.45 -16.35
C ALA A 51 -10.08 10.74 -14.92
N ILE A 52 -9.25 11.76 -14.73
CA ILE A 52 -8.74 12.17 -13.41
C ILE A 52 -9.90 12.49 -12.45
N ARG A 53 -10.92 13.22 -12.91
CA ARG A 53 -12.09 13.55 -12.09
C ARG A 53 -12.87 12.30 -11.64
N VAL A 54 -12.98 11.29 -12.51
CA VAL A 54 -13.65 10.03 -12.17
C VAL A 54 -12.78 9.19 -11.23
N HIS A 55 -11.47 9.10 -11.47
CA HIS A 55 -10.54 8.38 -10.61
C HIS A 55 -10.51 8.93 -9.18
N ARG A 56 -10.59 10.26 -9.03
CA ARG A 56 -10.68 10.92 -7.71
C ARG A 56 -11.88 10.45 -6.87
N LYS A 57 -12.93 9.90 -7.46
CA LYS A 57 -14.07 9.36 -6.70
C LYS A 57 -13.74 8.07 -5.94
N PHE A 58 -12.66 7.38 -6.32
CA PHE A 58 -12.17 6.19 -5.61
C PHE A 58 -11.06 6.52 -4.61
N ALA A 59 -10.41 7.68 -4.79
CA ALA A 59 -9.28 8.10 -3.99
C ALA A 59 -9.70 8.38 -2.56
N VAL A 60 -8.84 7.99 -1.63
CA VAL A 60 -8.99 8.24 -0.19
C VAL A 60 -7.68 8.76 0.38
N GLU A 61 -7.77 9.51 1.47
CA GLU A 61 -6.63 10.23 2.07
C GLU A 61 -5.59 9.30 2.69
N GLU A 62 -5.97 8.09 3.05
CA GLU A 62 -5.08 7.07 3.57
C GLU A 62 -4.10 6.55 2.51
N GLY A 63 -4.48 6.63 1.22
CA GLY A 63 -3.59 6.38 0.09
C GLY A 63 -4.01 5.26 -0.87
N ASP A 64 -3.02 4.73 -1.58
CA ASP A 64 -3.24 3.90 -2.78
C ASP A 64 -3.85 2.52 -2.45
N HIS A 65 -3.52 1.93 -1.30
CA HIS A 65 -4.05 0.62 -0.90
C HIS A 65 -5.56 0.61 -0.74
N LEU A 66 -6.11 1.56 0.04
CA LEU A 66 -7.55 1.67 0.21
C LEU A 66 -8.24 2.21 -1.06
N THR A 67 -7.56 3.05 -1.84
CA THR A 67 -8.05 3.43 -3.17
C THR A 67 -8.25 2.21 -4.07
N MET A 68 -7.30 1.27 -4.10
CA MET A 68 -7.43 0.02 -4.86
C MET A 68 -8.54 -0.89 -4.31
N LEU A 69 -8.74 -0.90 -2.98
CA LEU A 69 -9.87 -1.61 -2.36
C LEU A 69 -11.20 -1.05 -2.88
N ASN A 70 -11.38 0.27 -2.86
CA ASN A 70 -12.59 0.94 -3.36
C ASN A 70 -12.87 0.62 -4.82
N VAL A 71 -11.84 0.61 -5.66
CA VAL A 71 -11.97 0.22 -7.08
C VAL A 71 -12.47 -1.22 -7.20
N TYR A 72 -11.88 -2.15 -6.44
CA TYR A 72 -12.28 -3.56 -6.48
C TYR A 72 -13.72 -3.77 -6.00
N GLU A 73 -14.09 -3.19 -4.87
CA GLU A 73 -15.44 -3.30 -4.32
C GLU A 73 -16.48 -2.71 -5.26
N ALA A 74 -16.21 -1.54 -5.84
CA ALA A 74 -17.09 -0.93 -6.83
C ALA A 74 -17.21 -1.81 -8.09
N PHE A 75 -16.13 -2.43 -8.55
CA PHE A 75 -16.15 -3.36 -9.68
C PHE A 75 -17.01 -4.59 -9.41
N ILE A 76 -16.93 -5.17 -8.20
CA ILE A 76 -17.77 -6.30 -7.79
C ILE A 76 -19.23 -5.87 -7.63
N LYS A 77 -19.49 -4.71 -7.01
CA LYS A 77 -20.84 -4.14 -6.85
C LYS A 77 -21.55 -3.92 -8.19
N HIS A 78 -20.81 -3.56 -9.24
CA HIS A 78 -21.33 -3.42 -10.60
C HIS A 78 -21.18 -4.70 -11.43
N SER A 79 -21.21 -5.87 -10.79
CA SER A 79 -21.24 -7.19 -11.43
C SER A 79 -20.12 -7.43 -12.45
N LYS A 80 -18.93 -6.85 -12.20
CA LYS A 80 -17.76 -6.96 -13.08
C LYS A 80 -18.01 -6.41 -14.50
N SER A 81 -18.92 -5.45 -14.64
CA SER A 81 -19.37 -4.90 -15.91
C SER A 81 -18.25 -4.21 -16.69
N SER A 82 -18.08 -4.60 -17.96
CA SER A 82 -17.13 -3.95 -18.87
C SER A 82 -17.54 -2.51 -19.20
N GLN A 83 -18.85 -2.26 -19.38
CA GLN A 83 -19.38 -0.92 -19.63
C GLN A 83 -19.07 0.04 -18.47
N TRP A 84 -19.45 -0.34 -17.25
CA TRP A 84 -19.07 0.40 -16.05
C TRP A 84 -17.57 0.72 -15.96
N CYS A 85 -16.68 -0.25 -16.26
CA CYS A 85 -15.24 0.02 -16.30
C CYS A 85 -14.87 1.07 -17.35
N GLN A 86 -15.47 1.02 -18.54
CA GLN A 86 -15.24 2.02 -19.59
C GLN A 86 -15.68 3.42 -19.14
N GLU A 87 -16.87 3.54 -18.54
CA GLU A 87 -17.40 4.80 -18.00
C GLU A 87 -16.53 5.36 -16.86
N HIS A 88 -15.87 4.48 -16.10
CA HIS A 88 -15.00 4.84 -14.99
C HIS A 88 -13.52 4.91 -15.35
N PHE A 89 -13.18 4.76 -16.63
CA PHE A 89 -11.80 4.79 -17.13
C PHE A 89 -10.91 3.76 -16.40
N LEU A 90 -11.41 2.54 -16.25
CA LEU A 90 -10.75 1.41 -15.59
C LEU A 90 -10.43 0.30 -16.58
N ASN A 91 -9.30 -0.36 -16.36
CA ASN A 91 -8.87 -1.51 -17.15
C ASN A 91 -9.67 -2.77 -16.78
N HIS A 92 -10.74 -3.06 -17.55
CA HIS A 92 -11.60 -4.22 -17.34
C HIS A 92 -10.83 -5.55 -17.30
N LYS A 93 -9.91 -5.78 -18.25
CA LYS A 93 -9.10 -7.01 -18.30
C LYS A 93 -8.23 -7.14 -17.05
N GLY A 94 -7.65 -6.03 -16.58
CA GLY A 94 -6.89 -5.97 -15.33
C GLY A 94 -7.74 -6.35 -14.12
N LEU A 95 -8.95 -5.80 -14.01
CA LEU A 95 -9.86 -6.09 -12.89
C LEU A 95 -10.39 -7.53 -12.89
N VAL A 96 -10.68 -8.09 -14.07
CA VAL A 96 -11.01 -9.52 -14.20
C VAL A 96 -9.84 -10.38 -13.73
N ARG A 97 -8.60 -10.02 -14.09
CA ARG A 97 -7.39 -10.71 -13.60
C ARG A 97 -7.23 -10.58 -12.09
N ALA A 98 -7.46 -9.40 -11.49
CA ALA A 98 -7.47 -9.24 -10.04
C ALA A 98 -8.47 -10.18 -9.37
N ALA A 99 -9.69 -10.30 -9.90
CA ALA A 99 -10.69 -11.22 -9.36
C ALA A 99 -10.23 -12.70 -9.42
N ALA A 100 -9.53 -13.11 -10.47
CA ALA A 100 -8.95 -14.45 -10.57
C ALA A 100 -7.80 -14.68 -9.56
N VAL A 101 -6.89 -13.71 -9.43
CA VAL A 101 -5.80 -13.74 -8.43
C VAL A 101 -6.37 -13.82 -7.02
N ARG A 102 -7.42 -13.04 -6.73
CA ARG A 102 -8.09 -13.05 -5.44
C ARG A 102 -8.64 -14.43 -5.07
N GLU A 103 -9.27 -15.14 -6.00
CA GLU A 103 -9.76 -16.50 -5.74
C GLU A 103 -8.62 -17.52 -5.54
N GLN A 104 -7.47 -17.34 -6.19
CA GLN A 104 -6.28 -18.17 -5.93
C GLN A 104 -5.74 -17.94 -4.52
N LEU A 105 -5.56 -16.67 -4.13
CA LEU A 105 -5.08 -16.30 -2.79
C LEU A 105 -6.05 -16.73 -1.69
N LYS A 106 -7.36 -16.66 -1.94
CA LYS A 106 -8.40 -17.15 -1.01
C LYS A 106 -8.23 -18.62 -0.68
N LYS A 107 -7.92 -19.47 -1.67
CA LYS A 107 -7.66 -20.90 -1.44
C LYS A 107 -6.47 -21.12 -0.52
N LEU A 108 -5.42 -20.30 -0.65
CA LEU A 108 -4.26 -20.33 0.24
C LEU A 108 -4.61 -19.87 1.66
N LEU A 109 -5.40 -18.80 1.81
CA LEU A 109 -5.87 -18.35 3.14
C LEU A 109 -6.68 -19.44 3.85
N VAL A 110 -7.58 -20.13 3.12
CA VAL A 110 -8.33 -21.27 3.65
C VAL A 110 -7.38 -22.41 4.04
N LYS A 111 -6.43 -22.77 3.18
CA LYS A 111 -5.41 -23.79 3.46
C LYS A 111 -4.61 -23.48 4.73
N PHE A 112 -4.25 -22.21 4.94
CA PHE A 112 -3.48 -21.75 6.10
C PHE A 112 -4.35 -21.37 7.31
N GLN A 113 -5.66 -21.59 7.23
CA GLN A 113 -6.62 -21.35 8.30
C GLN A 113 -6.64 -19.90 8.78
N VAL A 114 -6.43 -18.94 7.86
CA VAL A 114 -6.56 -17.52 8.17
C VAL A 114 -8.05 -17.19 8.35
N PRO A 115 -8.47 -16.67 9.52
CA PRO A 115 -9.87 -16.34 9.77
C PRO A 115 -10.44 -15.38 8.72
N LYS A 116 -11.60 -15.73 8.14
CA LYS A 116 -12.34 -14.84 7.24
C LYS A 116 -13.10 -13.79 8.05
N LYS A 117 -12.53 -12.61 8.18
CA LYS A 117 -13.08 -11.42 8.85
C LYS A 117 -13.06 -10.19 7.93
N SER A 118 -13.95 -9.24 8.18
CA SER A 118 -14.02 -7.92 7.55
C SER A 118 -13.91 -6.84 8.62
N SER A 119 -13.29 -5.72 8.30
CA SER A 119 -13.24 -4.56 9.19
C SER A 119 -14.50 -3.70 9.13
N GLU A 120 -15.51 -4.11 8.35
CA GLU A 120 -16.82 -3.45 8.24
C GLU A 120 -16.73 -1.95 7.88
N GLY A 121 -15.70 -1.58 7.12
CA GLY A 121 -15.46 -0.21 6.67
C GLY A 121 -14.50 0.59 7.56
N ASP A 122 -14.04 0.03 8.69
CA ASP A 122 -12.97 0.65 9.49
C ASP A 122 -11.62 0.50 8.76
N PRO A 123 -10.94 1.61 8.40
CA PRO A 123 -9.65 1.55 7.74
C PRO A 123 -8.51 1.13 8.68
N ASP A 124 -8.59 1.38 10.00
CA ASP A 124 -7.45 1.20 10.91
C ASP A 124 -6.92 -0.25 10.95
N PRO A 125 -7.76 -1.29 11.07
CA PRO A 125 -7.31 -2.68 10.98
C PRO A 125 -6.61 -3.01 9.66
N VAL A 126 -7.08 -2.42 8.55
CA VAL A 126 -6.51 -2.63 7.22
C VAL A 126 -5.12 -1.99 7.14
N LEU A 127 -5.01 -0.72 7.55
CA LEU A 127 -3.76 0.03 7.54
C LEU A 127 -2.69 -0.61 8.43
N ARG A 128 -3.06 -0.99 9.66
CA ARG A 128 -2.15 -1.67 10.60
C ARG A 128 -1.71 -3.02 10.04
N CYS A 129 -2.61 -3.77 9.41
CA CYS A 129 -2.24 -5.01 8.73
C CYS A 129 -1.26 -4.78 7.58
N ILE A 130 -1.46 -3.74 6.76
CA ILE A 130 -0.52 -3.35 5.70
C ILE A 130 0.85 -3.03 6.28
N VAL A 131 0.91 -2.22 7.35
CA VAL A 131 2.17 -1.91 8.04
C VAL A 131 2.84 -3.18 8.55
N SER A 132 2.08 -4.13 9.10
CA SER A 132 2.65 -5.40 9.56
C SER A 132 3.36 -6.17 8.44
N GLY A 133 2.90 -6.07 7.18
CA GLY A 133 3.52 -6.70 6.02
C GLY A 133 4.70 -5.92 5.45
N PHE A 134 4.55 -4.60 5.36
CA PHE A 134 5.44 -3.68 4.66
C PHE A 134 6.32 -2.82 5.58
N PHE A 135 6.42 -3.17 6.87
CA PHE A 135 7.16 -2.41 7.88
C PHE A 135 8.59 -2.04 7.45
N ALA A 136 9.28 -2.86 6.65
CA ALA A 136 10.63 -2.54 6.17
C ALA A 136 10.66 -1.42 5.10
N ASN A 137 9.55 -1.20 4.41
CA ASN A 137 9.37 -0.19 3.38
C ASN A 137 8.66 1.03 3.94
N ALA A 138 9.29 1.68 4.92
CA ALA A 138 8.78 2.92 5.51
C ALA A 138 9.66 4.12 5.16
N ALA A 139 9.03 5.28 4.97
CA ALA A 139 9.70 6.54 4.77
C ALA A 139 9.02 7.67 5.54
N ARG A 140 9.79 8.71 5.86
CA ARG A 140 9.31 9.92 6.53
C ARG A 140 9.54 11.14 5.67
N PHE A 141 8.61 12.09 5.73
CA PHE A 141 8.78 13.38 5.09
C PHE A 141 9.87 14.20 5.78
N HIS A 142 10.82 14.72 5.01
CA HIS A 142 11.97 15.47 5.49
C HIS A 142 11.80 16.97 5.22
N SER A 143 12.50 17.81 5.99
CA SER A 143 12.43 19.28 5.85
C SER A 143 12.90 19.80 4.49
N THR A 144 13.67 18.98 3.75
CA THR A 144 14.10 19.29 2.38
C THR A 144 12.97 19.18 1.34
N GLY A 145 11.78 18.70 1.73
CA GLY A 145 10.65 18.49 0.84
C GLY A 145 10.63 17.13 0.12
N ALA A 146 11.58 16.24 0.43
CA ALA A 146 11.64 14.86 -0.05
C ALA A 146 11.33 13.87 1.09
N TYR A 147 11.07 12.61 0.75
CA TYR A 147 10.98 11.54 1.73
C TYR A 147 12.35 10.91 1.96
N ARG A 148 12.58 10.37 3.15
CA ARG A 148 13.76 9.53 3.45
C ARG A 148 13.37 8.21 4.07
N THR A 149 14.01 7.12 3.64
CA THR A 149 13.83 5.80 4.25
C THR A 149 14.25 5.83 5.72
N ILE A 150 13.55 5.09 6.58
CA ILE A 150 13.80 5.18 8.03
C ILE A 150 15.17 4.64 8.42
N ARG A 151 15.61 3.57 7.75
CA ARG A 151 16.81 2.83 8.14
C ARG A 151 18.09 3.37 7.52
N ASP A 152 18.04 3.62 6.21
CA ASP A 152 19.24 3.92 5.40
C ASP A 152 19.31 5.39 4.95
N ASP A 153 18.30 6.20 5.31
CA ASP A 153 18.21 7.65 5.01
C ASP A 153 18.30 7.98 3.51
N HIS A 154 17.87 7.04 2.66
CA HIS A 154 17.83 7.21 1.21
C HIS A 154 16.70 8.14 0.80
N GLU A 155 17.01 9.11 -0.06
CA GLU A 155 16.02 10.05 -0.59
C GLU A 155 15.07 9.37 -1.57
N LEU A 156 13.77 9.55 -1.35
CA LEU A 156 12.68 9.03 -2.16
C LEU A 156 11.62 10.12 -2.42
N HIS A 157 10.83 9.93 -3.47
CA HIS A 157 9.74 10.82 -3.87
C HIS A 157 8.45 10.00 -4.03
N ILE A 158 7.27 10.56 -3.73
CA ILE A 158 6.01 9.89 -4.06
C ILE A 158 5.85 9.86 -5.59
N HIS A 159 5.51 8.71 -6.16
CA HIS A 159 5.30 8.58 -7.59
C HIS A 159 4.11 9.44 -8.06
N PRO A 160 4.17 10.14 -9.22
CA PRO A 160 3.09 11.01 -9.71
C PRO A 160 1.72 10.34 -9.95
N ALA A 161 1.69 9.01 -10.01
CA ALA A 161 0.45 8.24 -10.15
C ALA A 161 -0.24 7.92 -8.82
N SER A 162 0.43 8.13 -7.68
CA SER A 162 -0.16 7.94 -6.35
C SER A 162 -1.22 9.00 -6.08
N VAL A 163 -2.29 8.63 -5.38
CA VAL A 163 -3.31 9.59 -4.94
C VAL A 163 -2.75 10.62 -3.97
N LEU A 164 -1.66 10.29 -3.28
CA LEU A 164 -1.00 11.17 -2.30
C LEU A 164 -0.03 12.17 -2.93
N TYR A 165 0.18 12.13 -4.25
CA TYR A 165 1.18 12.99 -4.91
C TYR A 165 0.83 14.48 -4.84
N ALA A 166 -0.46 14.82 -4.98
CA ALA A 166 -0.95 16.19 -5.02
C ALA A 166 -1.57 16.66 -3.69
N GLU A 167 -1.53 15.82 -2.67
CA GLU A 167 -2.12 16.08 -1.36
C GLU A 167 -1.08 16.69 -0.40
N LYS A 168 -1.56 17.16 0.75
CA LYS A 168 -0.66 17.57 1.83
C LYS A 168 0.24 16.38 2.21
N PRO A 169 1.58 16.50 2.12
CA PRO A 169 2.46 15.35 2.32
C PRO A 169 2.28 14.72 3.72
N PRO A 170 1.88 13.44 3.81
CA PRO A 170 1.83 12.74 5.08
C PRO A 170 3.21 12.62 5.70
N ARG A 171 3.29 12.75 7.02
CA ARG A 171 4.59 12.74 7.73
C ARG A 171 5.31 11.40 7.62
N TRP A 172 4.56 10.31 7.60
CA TRP A 172 5.06 8.93 7.54
C TRP A 172 4.23 8.13 6.54
N VAL A 173 4.92 7.31 5.76
CA VAL A 173 4.31 6.47 4.74
C VAL A 173 4.96 5.09 4.72
N ILE A 174 4.20 4.12 4.22
CA ILE A 174 4.72 2.87 3.70
C ILE A 174 4.51 2.80 2.18
N TYR A 175 5.28 1.97 1.50
CA TYR A 175 5.22 1.79 0.06
C TYR A 175 5.46 0.33 -0.36
N ASN A 176 4.96 -0.08 -1.52
CA ASN A 176 5.17 -1.44 -2.01
C ASN A 176 6.56 -1.63 -2.60
N GLU A 177 6.98 -0.69 -3.43
CA GLU A 177 8.24 -0.76 -4.16
C GLU A 177 8.81 0.61 -4.47
N VAL A 178 10.10 0.63 -4.81
CA VAL A 178 10.79 1.80 -5.33
C VAL A 178 11.13 1.54 -6.79
N ILE A 179 10.76 2.48 -7.67
CA ILE A 179 11.19 2.47 -9.07
C ILE A 179 12.21 3.59 -9.30
N GLN A 180 13.25 3.27 -10.08
CA GLN A 180 14.26 4.26 -10.48
C GLN A 180 13.99 4.70 -11.92
N THR A 181 13.77 6.00 -12.09
CA THR A 181 13.71 6.64 -13.42
C THR A 181 14.67 7.83 -13.43
N SER A 182 14.16 9.07 -13.39
CA SER A 182 14.94 10.28 -13.16
C SER A 182 15.28 10.50 -11.68
N LYS A 183 14.41 10.01 -10.80
CA LYS A 183 14.58 9.96 -9.34
C LYS A 183 14.13 8.58 -8.84
N TYR A 184 14.35 8.31 -7.57
CA TYR A 184 13.76 7.16 -6.89
C TYR A 184 12.34 7.50 -6.43
N TYR A 185 11.35 6.77 -6.96
CA TYR A 185 9.94 6.99 -6.66
C TYR A 185 9.32 5.80 -5.92
N MET A 186 8.63 6.09 -4.82
CA MET A 186 7.78 5.13 -4.10
C MET A 186 6.48 4.92 -4.86
N ARG A 187 6.11 3.66 -5.12
CA ARG A 187 4.80 3.29 -5.66
C ARG A 187 3.91 2.65 -4.60
N ASP A 188 2.61 2.80 -4.82
CA ASP A 188 1.53 2.29 -3.96
C ASP A 188 1.73 2.74 -2.51
N VAL A 189 1.57 4.04 -2.28
CA VAL A 189 1.92 4.71 -1.05
C VAL A 189 0.71 4.82 -0.13
N THR A 190 0.90 4.53 1.15
CA THR A 190 -0.13 4.67 2.19
C THR A 190 0.42 5.45 3.36
N ALA A 191 -0.36 6.42 3.83
CA ALA A 191 -0.07 7.20 5.03
C ALA A 191 -0.23 6.34 6.28
N ILE A 192 0.67 6.52 7.25
CA ILE A 192 0.68 5.72 8.48
C ILE A 192 1.05 6.57 9.70
N GLU A 193 0.80 6.04 10.89
CA GLU A 193 1.37 6.56 12.12
C GLU A 193 2.72 5.90 12.42
N SER A 194 3.69 6.69 12.88
CA SER A 194 5.01 6.15 13.24
C SER A 194 4.98 5.18 14.42
N ALA A 195 3.99 5.31 15.31
CA ALA A 195 3.81 4.42 16.45
C ALA A 195 3.59 2.98 15.99
N TRP A 196 2.84 2.77 14.91
CA TRP A 196 2.53 1.44 14.39
C TRP A 196 3.77 0.67 13.95
N LEU A 197 4.81 1.36 13.47
CA LEU A 197 6.09 0.71 13.12
C LEU A 197 6.76 0.08 14.35
N LEU A 198 6.78 0.80 15.48
CA LEU A 198 7.34 0.32 16.73
C LEU A 198 6.48 -0.81 17.33
N GLU A 199 5.16 -0.67 17.28
CA GLU A 199 4.22 -1.65 17.83
C GLU A 199 4.22 -2.97 17.05
N LEU A 200 4.22 -2.89 15.71
CA LEU A 200 4.02 -4.05 14.84
C LEU A 200 5.32 -4.71 14.38
N ALA A 201 6.45 -4.00 14.45
CA ALA A 201 7.76 -4.55 14.13
C ALA A 201 8.84 -4.12 15.14
N PRO A 202 8.69 -4.41 16.45
CA PRO A 202 9.66 -4.02 17.47
C PRO A 202 11.03 -4.68 17.30
N HIS A 203 11.09 -5.82 16.60
CA HIS A 203 12.34 -6.50 16.24
C HIS A 203 13.13 -5.74 15.15
N PHE A 204 12.46 -4.90 14.36
CA PHE A 204 13.06 -4.12 13.28
C PHE A 204 13.26 -2.67 13.69
N TYR A 205 12.30 -2.08 14.39
CA TYR A 205 12.34 -0.72 14.91
C TYR A 205 12.61 -0.75 16.41
N GLN A 206 13.83 -0.41 16.80
CA GLN A 206 14.16 -0.15 18.19
C GLN A 206 14.00 1.34 18.46
N GLN A 207 13.30 1.69 19.54
CA GLN A 207 13.40 3.04 20.09
C GLN A 207 14.87 3.29 20.34
N GLY A 208 15.46 4.24 19.62
CA GLY A 208 16.84 4.60 19.84
C GLY A 208 16.99 4.98 21.31
N THR A 209 17.58 4.09 22.11
CA THR A 209 18.08 4.45 23.44
C THR A 209 18.88 5.72 23.23
N HIS A 210 18.65 6.72 24.07
CA HIS A 210 19.16 8.10 24.02
C HIS A 210 20.67 8.22 23.66
N LEU A 211 21.44 7.14 23.80
CA LEU A 211 22.83 6.93 23.41
C LEU A 211 23.08 6.92 21.88
N SER A 212 22.19 6.36 21.05
CA SER A 212 22.39 6.30 19.58
C SER A 212 22.16 7.64 18.88
N LEU A 213 21.26 8.46 19.43
CA LEU A 213 21.02 9.84 18.98
C LEU A 213 22.19 10.78 19.34
N LYS A 214 22.83 10.59 20.49
CA LYS A 214 24.08 11.30 20.84
C LYS A 214 25.24 10.90 19.94
N ALA A 215 25.39 9.62 19.62
CA ALA A 215 26.45 9.14 18.72
C ALA A 215 26.30 9.64 17.27
N LYS A 216 25.06 9.73 16.76
CA LYS A 216 24.80 10.35 15.44
C LYS A 216 24.99 11.86 15.44
N ARG A 217 24.69 12.57 16.54
CA ARG A 217 24.94 14.02 16.65
C ARG A 217 26.41 14.38 16.79
N ALA A 218 27.20 13.57 17.53
CA ALA A 218 28.63 13.78 17.67
C ALA A 218 29.39 13.65 16.34
N LYS A 219 29.02 12.68 15.49
CA LYS A 219 29.63 12.50 14.16
C LYS A 219 29.36 13.63 13.16
N VAL A 220 28.37 14.48 13.41
CA VAL A 220 28.02 15.62 12.56
C VAL A 220 28.70 16.92 13.04
N GLN A 221 29.23 16.95 14.26
CA GLN A 221 29.97 18.10 14.80
C GLN A 221 31.49 18.01 14.61
N ASP A 222 32.01 16.82 14.26
CA ASP A 222 33.43 16.59 13.95
C ASP A 222 33.73 16.58 12.43
N GLN A 223 32.84 17.13 11.60
CA GLN A 223 33.06 17.43 10.17
C GLN A 223 32.81 18.90 9.90
#